data_AF-A0A2V7IFR2-F1
#
_entry.id   AF-A0A2V7IFR2-F1
#
_cell.length_a   1.000
_cell.length_b   1.000
_cell.length_c   1.000
_cell.angle_alpha   90.00
_cell.angle_beta   90.00
_cell.angle_gamma   90.00
#
_symmetry.space_group_name_H-M   'P 1'
#
loop_
_entity.id
_entity.type
_entity.pdbx_description
1 polymer ?
#
loop_
_entity_poly.entity_id
_entity_poly.type
_entity_poly.pdbx_seq_one_letter_code
_entity_poly.pdbx_strand_id
1 'polypeptide(L)'
;MPGWWRVAVPSEATELEIPGNGGSRRDAVDRLRSLDRGALVALRDARPASWLRTRSFIASAGLRLEKEFVAIPGFDSPGFLVEANRLAFRHFFTRVLYVPTGDWRGVVGAGLAARLAAGWLGWRIAAALAPARIVIARKV
;
A
#
# COMPACT_ATOMS: atom_id res chain seq x y z
N MET A 1 9.26 5.38 0.61
CA MET A 1 8.46 6.24 1.51
C MET A 1 9.46 7.15 2.19
N PRO A 2 9.17 8.44 2.39
CA PRO A 2 10.03 9.27 3.23
C PRO A 2 10.12 8.64 4.63
N GLY A 3 11.29 8.74 5.28
CA GLY A 3 11.68 7.95 6.46
C GLY A 3 10.88 8.18 7.75
N TRP A 4 9.80 8.95 7.71
CA TRP A 4 8.97 9.32 8.87
C TRP A 4 7.64 8.55 8.97
N TRP A 5 7.25 7.79 7.94
CA TRP A 5 6.10 6.87 8.05
C TRP A 5 6.54 5.54 8.65
N ARG A 6 6.01 5.23 9.83
CA ARG A 6 6.17 3.93 10.50
C ARG A 6 4.82 3.29 10.70
N VAL A 7 4.74 1.98 10.46
CA VAL A 7 3.60 1.14 10.80
C VAL A 7 3.74 0.84 12.28
N ALA A 8 2.84 1.39 13.08
CA ALA A 8 2.66 0.95 14.44
C ALA A 8 2.09 -0.47 14.40
N VAL A 9 2.92 -1.44 14.74
CA VAL A 9 2.51 -2.82 14.95
C VAL A 9 2.71 -3.19 16.41
N PRO A 10 1.97 -4.18 16.94
CA PRO A 10 2.29 -4.78 18.23
C PRO A 10 3.77 -5.17 18.28
N SER A 11 4.39 -5.13 19.46
CA SER A 11 5.82 -5.48 19.65
C SER A 11 6.18 -6.88 19.17
N GLU A 12 5.18 -7.77 19.10
CA GLU A 12 5.30 -9.16 18.65
C GLU A 12 5.24 -9.31 17.12
N ALA A 13 4.89 -8.25 16.40
CA ALA A 13 4.78 -8.30 14.95
C ALA A 13 6.14 -8.11 14.29
N THR A 14 6.40 -8.91 13.26
CA THR A 14 7.61 -8.76 12.44
C THR A 14 7.41 -7.68 11.39
N GLU A 15 8.20 -6.60 11.47
CA GLU A 15 8.26 -5.58 10.43
C GLU A 15 9.38 -5.89 9.42
N LEU A 16 9.08 -5.74 8.13
CA LEU A 16 10.07 -5.95 7.06
C LEU A 16 9.80 -5.02 5.86
N GLU A 17 10.85 -4.37 5.37
CA GLU A 17 10.86 -3.80 4.02
C GLU A 17 11.23 -4.87 3.00
N ILE A 18 10.44 -5.03 1.94
CA ILE A 18 10.67 -6.07 0.92
C ILE A 18 11.99 -5.77 0.20
N PRO A 19 13.00 -6.66 0.28
CA PRO A 19 14.29 -6.41 -0.35
C PRO A 19 14.19 -6.29 -1.88
N GLY A 20 15.12 -5.52 -2.46
CA GLY A 20 15.20 -5.32 -3.91
C GLY A 20 16.02 -6.35 -4.67
N ASN A 21 17.01 -6.94 -4.03
CA ASN A 21 17.88 -7.94 -4.63
C ASN A 21 17.38 -9.37 -4.33
N GLY A 22 17.70 -10.33 -5.20
CA GLY A 22 17.21 -11.70 -5.11
C GLY A 22 17.77 -12.51 -3.93
N GLY A 23 19.03 -12.25 -3.52
CA GLY A 23 19.67 -12.93 -2.38
C GLY A 23 18.97 -12.58 -1.07
N SER A 24 18.96 -11.30 -0.70
CA SER A 24 18.27 -10.79 0.49
C SER A 24 16.78 -11.09 0.47
N ARG A 25 16.15 -11.16 -0.72
CA ARG A 25 14.74 -11.56 -0.83
C ARG A 25 14.53 -13.03 -0.41
N ARG A 26 15.43 -13.94 -0.79
CA ARG A 26 15.38 -15.35 -0.36
C ARG A 26 15.61 -15.47 1.14
N ASP A 27 16.64 -14.83 1.67
CA ASP A 27 16.93 -14.84 3.10
C ASP A 27 15.75 -14.30 3.93
N ALA A 28 15.11 -13.22 3.46
CA ALA A 28 13.92 -12.67 4.08
C ALA A 28 12.72 -13.63 4.01
N VAL A 29 12.53 -14.33 2.89
CA VAL A 29 11.47 -15.34 2.76
C VAL A 29 11.71 -16.50 3.72
N ASP A 30 12.95 -16.99 3.84
CA ASP A 30 13.27 -18.11 4.73
C ASP A 30 13.11 -17.71 6.20
N ARG A 31 13.50 -16.49 6.58
CA ARG A 31 13.23 -15.93 7.91
C ARG A 31 11.72 -15.82 8.21
N LEU A 32 10.91 -15.44 7.23
CA LEU A 32 9.45 -15.37 7.43
C LEU A 32 8.81 -16.75 7.50
N ARG A 33 9.38 -17.74 6.81
CA ARG A 33 8.91 -19.14 6.86
C ARG A 33 9.16 -19.79 8.22
N SER A 34 10.21 -19.39 8.92
CA SER A 34 10.54 -19.88 10.26
C SER A 34 9.71 -19.27 11.39
N LEU A 35 8.80 -18.31 11.08
CA LEU A 35 7.91 -17.74 12.08
C LEU A 35 6.84 -18.75 12.52
N ASP A 36 6.40 -18.63 13.76
CA ASP A 36 5.28 -19.40 14.28
C ASP A 36 4.00 -19.13 13.50
N ARG A 37 3.15 -20.16 13.38
CA ARG A 37 1.82 -20.00 12.78
C ARG A 37 1.03 -18.95 13.55
N GLY A 38 0.37 -18.07 12.80
CA GLY A 38 -0.40 -16.98 13.38
C GLY A 38 0.41 -15.70 13.65
N ALA A 39 1.73 -15.71 13.51
CA ALA A 39 2.57 -14.53 13.67
C ALA A 39 2.14 -13.40 12.72
N LEU A 40 2.08 -12.18 13.26
CA LEU A 40 1.72 -10.97 12.51
C LEU A 40 2.94 -10.41 11.79
N VAL A 41 2.79 -10.07 10.51
CA VAL A 41 3.86 -9.54 9.67
C VAL A 41 3.40 -8.26 8.99
N ALA A 42 4.16 -7.18 9.16
CA ALA A 42 3.97 -5.94 8.43
C ALA A 42 5.06 -5.79 7.36
N LEU A 43 4.65 -5.76 6.10
CA LEU A 43 5.52 -5.60 4.94
C LEU A 43 5.39 -4.20 4.37
N ARG A 44 6.51 -3.65 3.89
CA ARG A 44 6.53 -2.37 3.14
C ARG A 44 7.24 -2.53 1.82
N ASP A 45 6.71 -1.91 0.77
CA ASP A 45 7.43 -1.73 -0.49
C ASP A 45 7.19 -0.30 -0.99
N ALA A 46 8.26 0.48 -1.03
CA ALA A 46 8.28 1.88 -1.44
C ALA A 46 8.44 2.10 -2.94
N ARG A 47 8.46 1.02 -3.74
CA ARG A 47 8.73 1.09 -5.17
C ARG A 47 7.45 1.03 -6.01
N PRO A 48 7.43 1.64 -7.21
CA PRO A 48 6.32 1.55 -8.15
C PRO A 48 5.96 0.10 -8.51
N ALA A 49 4.70 -0.17 -8.85
CA ALA A 49 4.20 -1.50 -9.18
C ALA A 49 4.43 -2.57 -8.08
N SER A 50 4.48 -2.13 -6.81
CA SER A 50 4.69 -3.00 -5.64
C SER A 50 3.64 -4.08 -5.48
N TRP A 51 2.42 -3.92 -6.01
CA TRP A 51 1.36 -4.93 -5.99
C TRP A 51 1.86 -6.34 -6.37
N LEU A 52 2.50 -6.49 -7.55
CA LEU A 52 2.91 -7.80 -8.04
C LEU A 52 4.01 -8.39 -7.15
N ARG A 53 4.99 -7.56 -6.78
CA ARG A 53 6.13 -7.98 -5.95
C ARG A 53 5.68 -8.41 -4.56
N THR A 54 4.76 -7.66 -3.96
CA THR A 54 4.22 -7.93 -2.63
C THR A 54 3.37 -9.19 -2.64
N ARG A 55 2.49 -9.38 -3.63
CA ARG A 55 1.70 -10.61 -3.79
C ARG A 55 2.57 -11.85 -3.96
N SER A 56 3.55 -11.78 -4.84
CA SER A 56 4.53 -12.85 -5.03
C SER A 56 5.31 -13.13 -3.74
N PHE A 57 5.76 -12.10 -3.03
CA PHE A 57 6.54 -12.25 -1.80
C PHE A 57 5.73 -12.94 -0.68
N ILE A 58 4.49 -12.50 -0.47
CA ILE A 58 3.55 -13.10 0.49
C ILE A 58 3.33 -14.58 0.19
N ALA A 59 3.08 -14.91 -1.08
CA ALA A 59 2.89 -16.29 -1.51
C ALA A 59 4.14 -17.14 -1.25
N SER A 60 5.33 -16.64 -1.62
CA SER A 60 6.59 -17.33 -1.38
C SER A 60 6.89 -17.55 0.11
N ALA A 61 6.54 -16.59 0.97
CA ALA A 61 6.73 -16.66 2.42
C ALA A 61 5.66 -17.47 3.17
N GLY A 62 4.62 -17.98 2.48
CA GLY A 62 3.53 -18.72 3.13
C GLY A 62 2.72 -17.84 4.08
N LEU A 63 2.47 -16.60 3.67
CA LEU A 63 1.69 -15.63 4.43
C LEU A 63 0.28 -15.50 3.85
N ARG A 64 -0.71 -15.32 4.72
CA ARG A 64 -2.07 -14.92 4.36
C ARG A 64 -2.19 -13.40 4.45
N LEU A 65 -2.55 -12.76 3.35
CA LEU A 65 -2.83 -11.32 3.36
C LEU A 65 -4.08 -11.02 4.20
N GLU A 66 -3.97 -10.11 5.16
CA GLU A 66 -5.11 -9.63 5.97
C GLU A 66 -5.57 -8.25 5.52
N LYS A 67 -4.63 -7.30 5.37
CA LYS A 67 -4.92 -5.94 4.89
C LYS A 67 -3.82 -5.43 3.98
N GLU A 68 -4.21 -4.63 3.01
CA GLU A 68 -3.28 -3.99 2.09
C GLU A 68 -3.63 -2.50 2.03
N PHE A 69 -2.62 -1.64 2.18
CA PHE A 69 -2.76 -0.20 2.18
C PHE A 69 -1.86 0.41 1.11
N VAL A 70 -2.37 1.47 0.52
CA VAL A 70 -1.74 2.21 -0.54
C VAL A 70 -1.48 3.63 -0.06
N ALA A 71 -0.24 4.07 -0.22
CA ALA A 71 0.14 5.43 0.09
C ALA A 71 -0.26 6.35 -1.07
N ILE A 72 -1.17 7.28 -0.79
CA ILE A 72 -1.54 8.33 -1.75
C ILE A 72 -0.59 9.50 -1.55
N PRO A 73 0.20 9.87 -2.59
CA PRO A 73 1.16 10.96 -2.49
C PRO A 73 0.43 12.28 -2.26
N GLY A 74 0.92 13.07 -1.30
CA GLY A 74 0.73 14.51 -1.21
C GLY A 74 1.97 15.24 -1.75
N PHE A 75 1.98 16.57 -1.67
CA PHE A 75 3.01 17.43 -2.28
C PHE A 75 4.45 17.12 -1.82
N ASP A 76 4.68 16.83 -0.54
CA ASP A 76 6.02 16.55 0.01
C ASP A 76 6.19 15.15 0.63
N SER A 77 5.09 14.39 0.73
CA SER A 77 5.03 13.10 1.42
C SER A 77 3.68 12.41 1.18
N PRO A 78 3.52 11.10 1.47
CA PRO A 78 2.17 10.53 1.45
C PRO A 78 1.29 11.27 2.44
N GLY A 79 0.17 11.84 1.96
CA GLY A 79 -0.79 12.51 2.83
C GLY A 79 -1.77 11.53 3.47
N PHE A 80 -1.99 10.38 2.83
CA PHE A 80 -3.00 9.41 3.23
C PHE A 80 -2.57 7.96 2.97
N LEU A 81 -2.98 7.07 3.86
CA LEU A 81 -2.98 5.61 3.63
C LEU A 81 -4.42 5.17 3.40
N VAL A 82 -4.68 4.57 2.24
CA VAL A 82 -6.01 4.08 1.88
C VAL A 82 -5.94 2.58 1.71
N GLU A 83 -6.86 1.86 2.34
CA GLU A 83 -6.95 0.41 2.15
C GLU A 83 -7.19 0.09 0.66
N ALA A 84 -6.50 -0.91 0.13
CA ALA A 84 -6.47 -1.30 -1.28
C ALA A 84 -7.73 -2.04 -1.72
N ASN A 85 -8.90 -1.50 -1.38
CA ASN A 85 -10.19 -2.03 -1.76
C ASN A 85 -11.06 -0.93 -2.39
N ARG A 86 -12.04 -1.36 -3.21
CA ARG A 86 -12.90 -0.46 -3.97
C ARG A 86 -13.68 0.51 -3.09
N LEU A 87 -14.15 0.07 -1.93
CA LEU A 87 -14.99 0.88 -1.04
C LEU A 87 -14.18 1.99 -0.38
N ALA A 88 -12.98 1.68 0.12
CA ALA A 88 -12.06 2.63 0.72
C ALA A 88 -11.60 3.68 -0.30
N PHE A 89 -11.23 3.24 -1.51
CA PHE A 89 -10.88 4.16 -2.60
C PHE A 89 -12.06 5.07 -2.99
N ARG A 90 -13.26 4.50 -3.18
CA ARG A 90 -14.46 5.29 -3.48
C ARG A 90 -14.72 6.31 -2.38
N HIS A 91 -14.66 5.90 -1.12
CA HIS A 91 -14.88 6.80 0.00
C HIS A 91 -13.82 7.92 0.04
N PHE A 92 -12.54 7.57 -0.11
CA PHE A 92 -11.46 8.55 -0.15
C PHE A 92 -11.69 9.62 -1.22
N PHE A 93 -11.91 9.22 -2.48
CA PHE A 93 -12.06 10.17 -3.58
C PHE A 93 -13.38 10.96 -3.56
N THR A 94 -14.40 10.50 -2.83
CA THR A 94 -15.72 11.17 -2.78
C THR A 94 -15.96 11.97 -1.51
N ARG A 95 -15.25 11.66 -0.41
CA ARG A 95 -15.52 12.24 0.91
C ARG A 95 -14.29 12.83 1.59
N VAL A 96 -13.08 12.35 1.28
CA VAL A 96 -11.86 12.74 2.01
C VAL A 96 -10.97 13.66 1.17
N LEU A 97 -10.79 13.35 -0.12
CA LEU A 97 -9.97 14.15 -1.00
C LEU A 97 -10.64 15.51 -1.23
N TYR A 98 -10.11 16.54 -0.57
CA TYR A 98 -10.45 17.91 -0.82
C TYR A 98 -9.60 18.45 -1.97
N VAL A 99 -10.26 18.97 -3.01
CA VAL A 99 -9.60 19.67 -4.12
C VAL A 99 -9.79 21.17 -3.86
N PRO A 100 -8.73 21.93 -3.52
CA PRO A 100 -8.86 23.36 -3.24
C PRO A 100 -9.40 24.12 -4.46
N THR A 101 -10.40 24.96 -4.23
CA THR A 101 -11.26 25.59 -5.24
C THR A 101 -10.66 26.85 -5.89
N GLY A 102 -9.34 27.07 -5.79
CA GLY A 102 -8.70 28.34 -6.12
C GLY A 102 -8.49 28.61 -7.62
N ASP A 103 -8.48 27.58 -8.47
CA ASP A 103 -8.33 27.73 -9.92
C ASP A 103 -9.24 26.75 -10.66
N TRP A 104 -10.28 27.26 -11.31
CA TRP A 104 -11.37 26.49 -11.90
C TRP A 104 -10.89 25.44 -12.93
N ARG A 105 -9.77 25.69 -13.62
CA ARG A 105 -9.18 24.74 -14.59
C ARG A 105 -8.54 23.54 -13.90
N GLY A 106 -7.85 23.76 -12.78
CA GLY A 106 -7.29 22.71 -11.94
C GLY A 106 -8.39 21.94 -11.20
N VAL A 107 -9.45 22.61 -10.77
CA VAL A 107 -10.59 22.03 -10.05
C VAL A 107 -11.38 21.05 -10.92
N VAL A 108 -11.65 21.38 -12.18
CA VAL A 108 -12.36 20.48 -13.10
C VAL A 108 -11.52 19.25 -13.43
N GLY A 109 -10.22 19.43 -13.70
CA GLY A 109 -9.31 18.34 -14.00
C GLY A 109 -9.11 17.38 -12.81
N ALA A 110 -8.89 17.93 -11.61
CA ALA A 110 -8.71 17.16 -10.40
C ALA A 110 -10.02 16.48 -9.95
N GLY A 111 -11.17 17.15 -10.06
CA GLY A 111 -12.48 16.56 -9.77
C GLY A 111 -12.85 15.43 -10.74
N LEU A 112 -12.52 15.59 -12.02
CA LEU A 112 -12.72 14.54 -13.03
C LEU A 112 -11.77 13.36 -12.78
N ALA A 113 -10.49 13.61 -12.50
CA ALA A 113 -9.52 12.58 -12.14
C ALA A 113 -9.95 11.81 -10.87
N ALA A 114 -10.46 12.51 -9.85
CA ALA A 114 -11.01 11.89 -8.65
C ALA A 114 -12.25 11.03 -8.93
N ARG A 115 -13.18 11.50 -9.77
CA ARG A 115 -14.35 10.70 -10.19
C ARG A 115 -13.97 9.48 -11.02
N LEU A 116 -13.00 9.63 -11.91
CA LEU A 116 -12.46 8.51 -12.69
C LEU A 116 -11.77 7.50 -11.77
N ALA A 117 -10.95 7.97 -10.83
CA ALA A 117 -10.30 7.14 -9.81
C ALA A 117 -11.31 6.44 -8.87
N ALA A 118 -12.46 7.06 -8.59
CA ALA A 118 -13.57 6.46 -7.84
C ALA A 118 -14.37 5.42 -8.65
N GLY A 119 -14.19 5.37 -9.97
CA GLY A 119 -14.79 4.39 -10.87
C GLY A 119 -14.23 2.97 -10.71
N TRP A 120 -14.91 1.97 -11.27
CA TRP A 120 -14.56 0.55 -11.07
C TRP A 120 -13.16 0.16 -11.58
N LEU A 121 -12.67 0.81 -12.63
CA LEU A 121 -11.33 0.57 -13.17
C LEU A 121 -10.29 1.57 -12.64
N GLY A 122 -10.72 2.80 -12.32
CA GLY A 122 -9.82 3.86 -11.90
C GLY A 122 -9.14 3.60 -10.56
N TRP A 123 -9.81 2.92 -9.61
CA TRP A 123 -9.17 2.59 -8.34
C TRP A 123 -8.03 1.56 -8.52
N ARG A 124 -8.15 0.64 -9.50
CA ARG A 124 -7.09 -0.34 -9.80
C ARG A 124 -5.86 0.35 -10.39
N ILE A 125 -6.08 1.33 -11.27
CA ILE A 125 -5.01 2.12 -11.87
C ILE A 125 -4.36 3.00 -10.79
N ALA A 126 -5.15 3.72 -9.99
CA ALA A 126 -4.65 4.53 -8.89
C ALA A 126 -3.86 3.70 -7.87
N ALA A 127 -4.35 2.51 -7.52
CA ALA A 127 -3.63 1.60 -6.64
C ALA A 127 -2.34 1.06 -7.30
N ALA A 128 -2.36 0.72 -8.59
CA ALA A 128 -1.19 0.17 -9.29
C ALA A 128 -0.06 1.19 -9.45
N LEU A 129 -0.41 2.45 -9.69
CA LEU A 129 0.53 3.57 -9.84
C LEU A 129 0.99 4.16 -8.51
N ALA A 130 0.39 3.74 -7.40
CA ALA A 130 0.74 4.30 -6.12
C ALA A 130 2.20 3.98 -5.75
N PRO A 131 2.92 4.99 -5.22
CA PRO A 131 4.35 4.93 -5.03
C PRO A 131 4.76 3.93 -3.95
N ALA A 132 3.92 3.69 -2.94
CA ALA A 132 4.25 2.80 -1.84
C ALA A 132 3.06 2.00 -1.33
N ARG A 133 3.36 0.82 -0.79
CA ARG A 133 2.39 -0.09 -0.18
C ARG A 133 2.85 -0.56 1.18
N ILE A 134 1.86 -0.72 2.06
CA ILE A 134 2.00 -1.38 3.35
C ILE A 134 1.06 -2.58 3.34
N VAL A 135 1.55 -3.73 3.75
CA VAL A 135 0.74 -4.94 3.89
C VAL A 135 0.80 -5.45 5.31
N ILE A 136 -0.35 -5.84 5.83
CA ILE A 136 -0.48 -6.63 7.04
C ILE A 136 -0.86 -8.05 6.63
N ALA A 137 -0.05 -9.02 7.04
CA ALA A 137 -0.24 -10.42 6.74
C ALA A 137 0.00 -11.28 7.98
N ARG A 138 -0.44 -12.54 7.90
CA ARG A 138 -0.30 -13.52 8.98
C ARG A 138 0.37 -14.78 8.48
N LYS A 139 1.25 -15.38 9.29
CA LYS A 139 1.86 -16.67 8.98
C LYS A 139 0.81 -17.79 9.00
N VAL A 140 0.78 -18.60 7.93
CA VAL A 140 -0.08 -19.79 7.78
C VAL A 140 0.65 -21.06 8.24
#